data_AF-A0A382LV21-F1
#
_entry.id   AF-A0A382LV21-F1
#
_cell.length_a   1.000
_cell.length_b   1.000
_cell.length_c   1.000
_cell.angle_alpha   90.00
_cell.angle_beta   90.00
_cell.angle_gamma   90.00
#
_symmetry.space_group_name_H-M   'P 1'
#
loop_
_entity.id
_entity.type
_entity.pdbx_description
1 polymer ?
#
loop_
_entity_poly.entity_id
_entity_poly.type
_entity_poly.pdbx_seq_one_letter_code
_entity_poly.pdbx_strand_id
1 'polypeptide(L)' 'MLLFVYGTLLKGMEREFVLSDSQYLGPAVFQAQLFDLGDYPGIKVGRGLVIGELYEITRVTLDLLDKLEG' A
#
# COMPACT_ATOMS: atom_id res chain seq x y z
N MET A 1 -6.32 11.77 -1.40
CA MET A 1 -5.27 11.22 -2.31
C MET A 1 -5.40 9.71 -2.32
N LEU A 2 -5.12 9.03 -3.42
CA LEU A 2 -5.29 7.58 -3.48
C LEU A 2 -3.98 6.85 -3.20
N LEU A 3 -4.04 5.87 -2.30
CA LEU A 3 -2.95 4.96 -1.98
C LEU A 3 -3.37 3.53 -2.33
N PHE A 4 -2.53 2.84 -3.10
CA PHE A 4 -2.66 1.41 -3.37
C PHE A 4 -1.67 0.65 -2.50
N VAL A 5 -2.17 -0.31 -1.70
CA VAL A 5 -1.35 -1.13 -0.81
C VAL A 5 -1.40 -2.60 -1.20
N TYR A 6 -0.27 -3.29 -1.11
CA TYR A 6 -0.09 -4.66 -1.60
C TYR A 6 0.74 -5.55 -0.65
N GLY A 7 1.01 -5.06 0.58
CA GLY A 7 1.94 -5.70 1.52
C GLY A 7 1.49 -5.57 2.98
N THR A 8 2.41 -5.23 3.89
CA THR A 8 2.14 -5.20 5.35
C THR A 8 1.10 -4.17 5.82
N LEU A 9 0.65 -3.29 4.92
CA LEU A 9 -0.42 -2.31 5.14
C LEU A 9 -1.82 -2.85 4.82
N LEU A 10 -1.93 -4.06 4.26
CA LEU A 10 -3.22 -4.70 3.96
C LEU A 10 -4.03 -4.92 5.24
N LYS A 11 -5.35 -4.97 5.12
CA LYS A 11 -6.26 -5.17 6.24
C LYS A 11 -5.91 -6.43 7.05
N GLY A 12 -5.69 -6.25 8.35
CA GLY A 12 -5.32 -7.33 9.28
C GLY A 12 -3.83 -7.69 9.30
N MET A 13 -2.97 -6.95 8.59
CA MET A 13 -1.51 -7.08 8.67
C MET A 13 -0.91 -6.15 9.73
N GLU A 14 0.37 -6.37 10.05
CA GLU A 14 1.09 -5.71 11.15
C GLU A 14 1.05 -4.17 11.11
N ARG A 15 1.06 -3.56 9.92
CA ARG A 15 1.14 -2.10 9.77
C ARG A 15 -0.19 -1.45 9.37
N GLU A 16 -1.30 -2.18 9.39
CA GLU A 16 -2.61 -1.63 9.03
C GLU A 16 -3.00 -0.41 9.88
N PHE A 17 -2.56 -0.35 11.14
CA PHE A 17 -2.85 0.77 12.04
C PHE A 17 -2.44 2.15 11.50
N VAL A 18 -1.47 2.20 10.57
CA VAL A 18 -1.04 3.46 9.93
C VAL A 18 -2.14 4.06 9.05
N LEU A 19 -3.05 3.23 8.55
CA LEU A 19 -4.19 3.61 7.73
C LEU A 19 -5.49 3.77 8.54
N SER A 20 -5.44 3.75 9.88
CA SER A 20 -6.63 3.81 10.73
C SER A 20 -7.52 5.04 10.47
N ASP A 21 -6.90 6.16 10.13
CA ASP A 21 -7.59 7.43 9.80
C ASP A 21 -7.87 7.59 8.29
N SER A 22 -7.61 6.56 7.50
CA SER A 22 -7.81 6.55 6.04
C SER A 22 -9.11 5.86 5.67
N GLN A 23 -9.73 6.31 4.58
CA GLN A 23 -10.96 5.72 4.10
C GLN A 23 -10.64 4.50 3.21
N TYR A 24 -11.07 3.31 3.64
CA TYR A 24 -11.00 2.10 2.82
C TYR A 24 -12.02 2.19 1.67
N LEU A 25 -11.53 2.11 0.43
CA LEU A 25 -12.36 2.17 -0.77
C LEU A 25 -12.70 0.78 -1.33
N GLY A 26 -11.92 -0.25 -0.98
CA GLY A 26 -12.17 -1.63 -1.41
C GLY A 26 -10.94 -2.35 -1.95
N PRO A 27 -11.10 -3.61 -2.38
CA PRO A 27 -10.07 -4.35 -3.08
C PRO A 27 -9.79 -3.72 -4.45
N ALA A 28 -8.54 -3.74 -4.88
CA ALA A 28 -8.10 -3.20 -6.15
C ALA A 28 -7.09 -4.11 -6.84
N VAL A 29 -7.01 -3.98 -8.15
CA VAL A 29 -6.00 -4.65 -8.98
C VAL A 29 -5.23 -3.59 -9.75
N PHE A 30 -3.91 -3.64 -9.68
CA PHE A 30 -3.03 -2.70 -10.37
C PHE A 30 -2.11 -3.43 -11.35
N GLN A 31 -1.95 -2.86 -12.55
CA GLN A 31 -1.10 -3.46 -13.57
C GLN A 31 0.38 -3.17 -13.26
N ALA A 32 0.99 -4.10 -12.55
CA ALA A 32 2.32 -3.95 -11.99
C ALA A 32 3.01 -5.31 -11.85
N GLN A 33 4.31 -5.24 -11.57
CA GLN A 33 5.13 -6.38 -11.27
C GLN A 33 5.74 -6.21 -9.88
N LEU A 34 5.58 -7.25 -9.07
CA LEU A 34 6.19 -7.34 -7.75
C LEU A 34 7.60 -7.94 -7.88
N PHE A 35 8.55 -7.34 -7.20
CA PHE A 35 9.93 -7.78 -7.12
C PHE A 35 10.22 -8.19 -5.69
N ASP A 36 10.67 -9.42 -5.51
CA ASP A 36 11.17 -9.89 -4.23
C ASP A 36 12.56 -9.28 -3.98
N LEU A 37 12.64 -8.40 -2.98
CA LEU A 37 13.86 -7.74 -2.52
C LEU A 37 14.22 -8.20 -1.10
N GLY A 38 13.65 -9.31 -0.62
CA GLY A 38 13.68 -9.74 0.78
C GLY A 38 12.48 -9.19 1.55
N ASP A 39 12.72 -8.65 2.75
CA ASP A 39 11.67 -8.27 3.70
C ASP A 39 10.72 -7.15 3.20
N TYR A 40 11.16 -6.40 2.17
CA TYR A 40 10.43 -5.26 1.61
C TYR A 40 10.27 -5.41 0.09
N PRO A 41 9.22 -6.09 -0.38
CA PRO A 41 9.02 -6.29 -1.82
C PRO A 41 8.71 -4.96 -2.53
N GLY A 42 9.40 -4.73 -3.64
CA GLY A 42 9.21 -3.53 -4.46
C GLY A 42 8.14 -3.75 -5.54
N ILE A 43 7.33 -2.73 -5.82
CA ILE A 43 6.39 -2.74 -6.94
C ILE A 43 6.83 -1.77 -8.04
N LYS A 44 6.67 -2.16 -9.29
CA LYS A 44 6.84 -1.26 -10.45
C LYS A 44 5.78 -1.51 -11.49
N VAL A 45 5.39 -0.47 -12.23
CA VAL A 45 4.50 -0.61 -13.39
C VAL A 45 5.10 -1.62 -14.37
N GLY A 46 4.27 -2.58 -14.80
CA GLY A 46 4.70 -3.74 -15.57
C GLY A 46 3.51 -4.42 -16.24
N ARG A 47 3.72 -5.61 -16.80
CA ARG A 47 2.65 -6.37 -17.49
C ARG A 47 1.88 -7.33 -16.56
N GLY A 48 2.34 -7.51 -15.34
CA GLY A 48 1.67 -8.34 -14.33
C GLY A 48 0.43 -7.67 -13.75
N LEU A 49 -0.23 -8.40 -12.85
CA LEU A 49 -1.34 -7.90 -12.05
C LEU A 49 -0.99 -8.10 -10.58
N VAL A 50 -1.07 -7.04 -9.79
CA VAL A 50 -0.91 -7.09 -8.35
C VAL A 50 -2.26 -6.81 -7.71
N ILE A 51 -2.67 -7.72 -6.81
CA ILE A 51 -3.91 -7.59 -6.03
C ILE A 51 -3.57 -6.87 -4.74
N GLY A 52 -4.40 -5.92 -4.36
CA GLY A 52 -4.21 -5.13 -3.16
C GLY A 52 -5.50 -4.44 -2.74
N GLU A 53 -5.33 -3.37 -1.98
CA GLU A 53 -6.41 -2.57 -1.44
C GLU A 53 -6.20 -1.10 -1.78
N LEU A 54 -7.30 -0.36 -1.95
CA LEU A 54 -7.28 1.06 -2.25
C LEU A 54 -7.81 1.85 -1.05
N TYR A 55 -7.06 2.88 -0.67
CA TYR A 55 -7.41 3.79 0.40
C TYR A 55 -7.39 5.23 -0.11
N GLU A 56 -8.36 6.03 0.36
CA GLU A 56 -8.24 7.48 0.31
C GLU A 56 -7.55 7.96 1.59
N ILE A 57 -6.38 8.58 1.39
CA ILE A 57 -5.50 9.06 2.45
C ILE A 57 -5.41 10.58 2.46
N THR A 58 -5.08 11.11 3.64
CA THR A 58 -4.76 12.53 3.83
C THR A 58 -3.26 12.78 3.68
N ARG A 59 -2.86 14.06 3.61
CA ARG A 59 -1.44 14.44 3.59
C ARG A 59 -0.71 14.07 4.88
N VAL A 60 -1.41 14.11 6.03
CA VAL A 60 -0.86 13.70 7.32
C VAL A 60 -0.51 12.21 7.34
N THR A 61 -1.38 11.38 6.75
CA THR A 61 -1.14 9.94 6.58
C THR A 61 0.06 9.69 5.68
N LEU A 62 0.20 10.44 4.58
CA LEU A 62 1.37 10.33 3.70
C LEU A 62 2.66 10.66 4.45
N ASP A 63 2.69 11.78 5.17
CA ASP A 63 3.87 12.20 5.95
C ASP A 63 4.24 11.17 7.05
N LEU A 64 3.26 10.41 7.55
CA LEU A 64 3.49 9.31 8.50
C LEU A 64 4.09 8.09 7.80
N LEU A 65 3.58 7.72 6.62
CA LEU A 65 4.10 6.63 5.80
C LEU A 65 5.57 6.90 5.41
N ASP A 66 5.88 8.11 4.95
CA ASP A 66 7.24 8.52 4.58
C ASP A 66 8.24 8.42 5.74
N LYS A 67 7.77 8.59 6.99
CA LYS A 67 8.61 8.41 8.20
C LYS A 67 8.85 6.96 8.56
N LEU A 68 7.95 6.06 8.17
CA LEU A 68 8.04 4.62 8.45
C LEU A 68 8.92 3.89 7.43
N GLU A 69 8.96 4.37 6.18
CA GLU A 69 9.80 3.83 5.11
C GLU A 69 11.23 4.42 5.06
N GLY A 70 11.71 4.93 6.20
CA GLY A 70 13.02 5.60 6.33
C GLY A 70 14.23 4.80 5.84
#